data_AF-A0A060CCT2-F1
#
_entry.id   AF-A0A060CCT2-F1
#
_cell.length_a   1.000
_cell.length_b   1.000
_cell.length_c   1.000
_cell.angle_alpha   90.00
_cell.angle_beta   90.00
_cell.angle_gamma   90.00
#
_symmetry.space_group_name_H-M   'P 1'
#
loop_
_entity.id
_entity.type
_entity.pdbx_description
1 polymer ?
#
loop_
_entity_poly.entity_id
_entity_poly.type
_entity_poly.pdbx_seq_one_letter_code
_entity_poly.pdbx_strand_id
1 'polypeptide(L)'
;TYKHPDWIQPITRDTYVHGVVTSVEPKRVTVKLGEQIAVMTPEDWAWTQFAEADSFLRNGDIVYLKILGPGPEGTWRASLEQDSGAQAALMAMDNATGEVVAMVGGRDFALSQFNRATQARRQVGSSFKPYVYTAAMEAGAKPTDIIVDGPTTFSTPGGP
;
A
#
# COMPACT_ATOMS: atom_id res chain seq x y z
N THR A 1 -1.71 15.72 -24.64
CA THR A 1 -2.41 14.48 -24.21
C THR A 1 -1.70 13.95 -22.98
N TYR A 2 -2.40 13.83 -21.85
CA TYR A 2 -1.83 13.29 -20.61
C TYR A 2 -1.55 11.79 -20.73
N LYS A 3 -0.44 11.32 -20.16
CA LYS A 3 -0.08 9.89 -20.05
C LYS A 3 0.49 9.62 -18.65
N HIS A 4 -0.05 8.64 -17.94
CA HIS A 4 0.45 8.22 -16.64
C HIS A 4 1.51 7.10 -16.78
N PRO A 5 2.55 7.06 -15.92
CA PRO A 5 3.55 5.97 -15.92
C PRO A 5 2.96 4.56 -15.81
N ASP A 6 1.84 4.39 -15.12
CA ASP A 6 1.17 3.07 -14.96
C ASP A 6 0.63 2.50 -16.28
N TRP A 7 0.45 3.33 -17.32
CA TRP A 7 -0.18 2.92 -18.59
C TRP A 7 0.75 2.11 -19.51
N ILE A 8 1.91 1.68 -18.99
CA ILE A 8 2.85 0.81 -19.68
C ILE A 8 2.49 -0.67 -19.44
N GLN A 9 1.76 -0.97 -18.36
CA GLN A 9 1.36 -2.32 -18.02
C GLN A 9 0.03 -2.72 -18.69
N PRO A 10 -0.14 -3.99 -19.07
CA PRO A 10 -1.42 -4.48 -19.56
C PRO A 10 -2.48 -4.36 -18.46
N ILE A 11 -3.63 -3.80 -18.82
CA ILE A 11 -4.78 -3.69 -17.91
C ILE A 11 -5.46 -5.06 -17.82
N THR A 12 -5.43 -5.64 -16.62
CA THR A 12 -6.10 -6.91 -16.32
C THR A 12 -7.01 -6.75 -15.10
N ARG A 13 -7.83 -7.76 -14.83
CA ARG A 13 -8.60 -7.82 -13.58
C ARG A 13 -7.65 -7.75 -12.38
N ASP A 14 -8.08 -7.05 -11.33
CA ASP A 14 -7.35 -6.80 -10.08
C ASP A 14 -6.09 -5.93 -10.20
N THR A 15 -5.84 -5.33 -11.37
CA THR A 15 -4.81 -4.31 -11.55
C THR A 15 -5.27 -2.98 -10.92
N TYR A 16 -4.34 -2.29 -10.27
CA TYR A 16 -4.53 -0.92 -9.81
C TYR A 16 -3.85 0.05 -10.76
N VAL A 17 -4.53 1.14 -11.13
CA VAL A 17 -4.05 2.07 -12.16
C VAL A 17 -4.63 3.46 -11.96
N HIS A 18 -3.83 4.49 -12.24
CA HIS A 18 -4.33 5.85 -12.34
C HIS A 18 -5.07 6.10 -13.66
N GLY A 19 -6.19 6.80 -13.62
CA GLY A 19 -6.96 7.18 -14.79
C GLY A 19 -7.35 8.64 -14.79
N VAL A 20 -7.63 9.19 -15.98
CA VAL A 20 -8.12 10.56 -16.13
C VAL A 20 -9.63 10.55 -16.35
N VAL A 21 -10.38 11.24 -15.51
CA VAL A 21 -11.82 11.40 -15.65
C VAL A 21 -12.12 12.20 -16.92
N THR A 22 -12.88 11.61 -17.84
CA THR A 22 -13.26 12.25 -19.12
C THR A 22 -14.73 12.66 -19.19
N SER A 23 -15.59 12.00 -18.42
CA SER A 23 -17.00 12.37 -18.28
C SER A 23 -17.49 12.07 -16.86
N VAL A 24 -18.26 12.98 -16.28
CA VAL A 24 -18.92 12.82 -14.98
C VAL A 24 -20.41 13.09 -15.15
N GLU A 25 -21.22 12.05 -14.99
CA GLU A 25 -22.67 12.11 -14.80
C GLU A 25 -22.98 11.72 -13.35
N PRO A 26 -24.13 12.12 -12.77
CA PRO A 26 -24.43 11.86 -11.36
C PRO A 26 -24.25 10.39 -10.95
N LYS A 27 -24.62 9.44 -11.80
CA LYS A 27 -24.54 7.99 -11.52
C LYS A 27 -23.60 7.23 -12.45
N ARG A 28 -22.78 7.93 -13.24
CA ARG A 28 -21.86 7.29 -14.17
C ARG A 28 -20.62 8.13 -14.39
N VAL A 29 -19.46 7.54 -14.18
CA VAL A 29 -18.17 8.21 -14.44
C VAL A 29 -17.42 7.42 -15.50
N THR A 30 -16.88 8.14 -16.48
CA THR A 30 -16.03 7.56 -17.53
C THR A 30 -14.59 8.02 -17.31
N VAL A 31 -13.67 7.06 -17.26
CA VAL A 31 -12.26 7.28 -16.99
C VAL A 31 -11.43 6.70 -18.12
N LYS A 32 -10.48 7.49 -18.60
CA LYS A 32 -9.51 7.06 -19.61
C LYS A 32 -8.29 6.43 -18.96
N LEU A 33 -7.92 5.24 -19.46
CA LEU A 33 -6.78 4.43 -19.05
C LEU A 33 -5.93 4.11 -20.29
N GLY A 34 -5.08 5.06 -20.71
CA GLY A 34 -4.34 4.92 -21.97
C GLY A 34 -5.26 4.94 -23.19
N GLU A 35 -5.32 3.84 -23.92
CA GLU A 35 -6.23 3.65 -25.07
C GLU A 35 -7.58 3.04 -24.67
N GLN A 36 -7.70 2.59 -23.43
CA GLN A 36 -8.87 1.90 -22.91
C GLN A 36 -9.72 2.85 -22.06
N ILE A 37 -10.98 2.47 -21.87
CA ILE A 37 -11.96 3.23 -21.09
C ILE A 37 -12.47 2.35 -19.96
N ALA A 38 -12.54 2.91 -18.76
CA ALA A 38 -13.22 2.34 -17.62
C ALA A 38 -14.47 3.17 -17.29
N VAL A 39 -15.49 2.48 -16.80
CA VAL A 39 -16.74 3.06 -16.32
C VAL A 39 -16.92 2.68 -14.86
N MET A 40 -17.41 3.64 -14.08
CA MET A 40 -17.77 3.47 -12.68
C MET A 40 -19.25 3.84 -12.48
N THR A 41 -19.88 3.20 -11.51
CA THR A 41 -21.25 3.40 -11.05
C THR A 41 -21.28 3.63 -9.53
N PRO A 42 -22.42 4.02 -8.91
CA PRO A 42 -22.46 4.36 -7.48
C PRO A 42 -21.93 3.27 -6.53
N GLU A 43 -22.07 2.00 -6.89
CA GLU A 43 -21.47 0.89 -6.14
C GLU A 43 -19.95 0.95 -6.09
N ASP A 44 -19.33 1.47 -7.16
CA ASP A 44 -17.90 1.47 -7.39
C ASP A 44 -17.17 2.60 -6.63
N TRP A 45 -17.89 3.59 -6.09
CA TRP A 45 -17.36 4.64 -5.21
C TRP A 45 -18.09 4.75 -3.86
N ALA A 46 -18.85 3.72 -3.48
CA ALA A 46 -19.70 3.73 -2.29
C ALA A 46 -18.95 4.07 -0.99
N TRP A 47 -17.66 3.71 -0.90
CA TRP A 47 -16.83 4.01 0.27
C TRP A 47 -16.69 5.52 0.54
N THR A 48 -16.81 6.36 -0.50
CA THR A 48 -16.71 7.82 -0.37
C THR A 48 -17.93 8.45 0.33
N GLN A 49 -19.01 7.68 0.52
CA GLN A 49 -20.31 8.14 1.05
C GLN A 49 -21.06 9.15 0.16
N PHE A 50 -20.54 9.50 -1.03
CA PHE A 50 -21.24 10.36 -1.99
C PHE A 50 -22.21 9.55 -2.85
N ALA A 51 -23.47 10.01 -2.92
CA ALA A 51 -24.48 9.39 -3.78
C ALA A 51 -24.25 9.68 -5.28
N GLU A 52 -23.79 10.91 -5.59
CA GLU A 52 -23.63 11.39 -6.96
C GLU A 52 -22.20 11.84 -7.24
N ALA A 53 -21.66 11.44 -8.39
CA ALA A 53 -20.25 11.63 -8.73
C ALA A 53 -19.89 13.09 -9.04
N ASP A 54 -20.80 13.87 -9.61
CA ASP A 54 -20.62 15.29 -9.94
C ASP A 54 -20.49 16.19 -8.70
N SER A 55 -20.85 15.68 -7.53
CA SER A 55 -20.62 16.37 -6.25
C SER A 55 -19.14 16.40 -5.82
N PHE A 56 -18.30 15.46 -6.30
CA PHE A 56 -16.92 15.32 -5.83
C PHE A 56 -15.87 15.08 -6.93
N LEU A 57 -16.26 14.68 -8.13
CA LEU A 57 -15.38 14.51 -9.30
C LEU A 57 -15.64 15.56 -10.37
N ARG A 58 -14.59 15.91 -11.10
CA ARG A 58 -14.63 16.81 -12.26
C ARG A 58 -13.92 16.18 -13.45
N ASN A 59 -14.34 16.60 -14.65
CA ASN A 59 -13.61 16.25 -15.86
C ASN A 59 -12.17 16.78 -15.77
N GLY A 60 -11.20 15.89 -16.00
CA GLY A 60 -9.77 16.17 -15.88
C GLY A 60 -9.13 15.68 -14.58
N ASP A 61 -9.92 15.24 -13.59
CA ASP A 61 -9.37 14.69 -12.35
C ASP A 61 -8.57 13.40 -12.62
N ILE A 62 -7.48 13.22 -11.89
CA ILE A 62 -6.72 11.97 -11.88
C ILE A 62 -7.20 11.14 -10.69
N VAL A 63 -7.72 9.95 -10.97
CA VAL A 63 -8.28 9.04 -9.96
C VAL A 63 -7.49 7.74 -9.93
N TYR A 64 -7.40 7.12 -8.75
CA TYR A 64 -6.78 5.81 -8.58
C TYR A 64 -7.88 4.75 -8.61
N LEU A 65 -7.71 3.74 -9.44
CA LEU A 65 -8.76 2.76 -9.74
C LEU A 65 -8.26 1.34 -9.55
N LYS A 66 -9.15 0.45 -9.10
CA LYS A 66 -8.97 -1.00 -9.22
C LYS A 66 -9.86 -1.54 -10.34
N ILE A 67 -9.30 -2.32 -11.25
CA ILE A 67 -10.03 -2.91 -12.36
C ILE A 67 -10.76 -4.17 -11.89
N LEU A 68 -12.09 -4.16 -11.98
CA LEU A 68 -12.93 -5.27 -11.52
C LEU A 68 -13.14 -6.33 -12.61
N GLY A 69 -13.02 -5.96 -13.88
CA GLY A 69 -13.18 -6.84 -15.02
C GLY A 69 -13.80 -6.14 -16.23
N PRO A 70 -14.13 -6.89 -17.30
CA PRO A 70 -14.76 -6.33 -18.48
C PRO A 70 -16.14 -5.76 -18.15
N GLY A 71 -16.40 -4.57 -18.66
CA GLY A 71 -17.68 -3.88 -18.65
C GLY A 71 -18.43 -4.02 -19.97
N PRO A 72 -19.62 -3.40 -20.09
CA PRO A 72 -20.37 -3.37 -21.34
C PRO A 72 -19.61 -2.61 -22.44
N GLU A 73 -19.92 -2.93 -23.70
CA GLU A 73 -19.42 -2.20 -24.89
C GLU A 73 -17.89 -2.12 -25.01
N GLY A 74 -17.18 -3.13 -24.50
CA GLY A 74 -15.71 -3.18 -24.57
C GLY A 74 -15.01 -2.22 -23.60
N THR A 75 -15.74 -1.64 -22.65
CA THR A 75 -15.17 -0.88 -21.53
C THR A 75 -14.72 -1.80 -20.40
N TRP A 76 -14.02 -1.26 -19.40
CA TRP A 76 -13.73 -1.92 -18.14
C TRP A 76 -14.67 -1.43 -17.04
N ARG A 77 -15.05 -2.29 -16.10
CA ARG A 77 -15.61 -1.87 -14.82
C ARG A 77 -14.46 -1.63 -13.85
N ALA A 78 -14.48 -0.51 -13.13
CA ALA A 78 -13.47 -0.18 -12.15
C ALA A 78 -14.10 0.35 -10.85
N SER A 79 -13.46 0.09 -9.71
CA SER A 79 -13.76 0.76 -8.44
C SER A 79 -12.82 1.93 -8.20
N LEU A 80 -13.36 3.01 -7.64
CA LEU A 80 -12.57 4.12 -7.12
C LEU A 80 -11.83 3.66 -5.88
N GLU A 81 -10.54 3.95 -5.80
CA GLU A 81 -9.68 3.58 -4.68
C GLU A 81 -8.90 4.80 -4.19
N GLN A 82 -8.35 4.71 -2.98
CA GLN A 82 -7.44 5.72 -2.45
C GLN A 82 -6.00 5.26 -2.61
N ASP A 83 -5.18 6.01 -3.36
CA ASP A 83 -3.72 5.83 -3.28
C ASP A 83 -3.21 6.50 -2.01
N SER A 84 -3.01 5.71 -0.95
CA SER A 84 -2.47 6.22 0.31
C SER A 84 -1.01 6.63 0.23
N GLY A 85 -0.29 6.26 -0.85
CA GLY A 85 1.16 6.40 -0.97
C GLY A 85 1.94 5.50 0.01
N ALA A 86 1.25 4.75 0.87
CA ALA A 86 1.87 3.86 1.83
C ALA A 86 2.63 2.74 1.12
N GLN A 87 3.76 2.36 1.71
CA GLN A 87 4.65 1.32 1.20
C GLN A 87 4.82 0.24 2.26
N ALA A 88 5.01 -0.99 1.78
CA ALA A 88 5.34 -2.13 2.61
C ALA A 88 6.47 -2.93 1.94
N ALA A 89 7.08 -3.82 2.71
CA ALA A 89 8.03 -4.79 2.21
C ALA A 89 7.84 -6.11 2.95
N LEU A 90 8.18 -7.20 2.26
CA LEU A 90 8.13 -8.54 2.81
C LEU A 90 9.35 -9.33 2.33
N MET A 91 9.93 -10.10 3.23
CA MET A 91 10.91 -11.13 2.91
C MET A 91 10.55 -12.38 3.69
N ALA A 92 10.39 -13.50 2.98
CA ALA A 92 10.22 -14.82 3.57
C ALA A 92 11.46 -15.65 3.28
N MET A 93 11.99 -16.29 4.32
CA MET A 93 13.19 -17.13 4.22
C MET A 93 12.91 -18.50 4.83
N ASP A 94 13.49 -19.54 4.23
CA ASP A 94 13.61 -20.84 4.86
C ASP A 94 14.70 -20.77 5.95
N ASN A 95 14.34 -21.05 7.20
CA ASN A 95 15.27 -20.89 8.33
C ASN A 95 16.35 -21.98 8.41
N ALA A 96 16.13 -23.14 7.78
CA ALA A 96 17.10 -24.23 7.81
C ALA A 96 18.21 -24.02 6.77
N THR A 97 17.86 -23.45 5.62
CA THR A 97 18.77 -23.28 4.48
C THR A 97 19.23 -21.83 4.28
N GLY A 98 18.46 -20.86 4.76
CA GLY A 98 18.66 -19.43 4.50
C GLY A 98 18.15 -18.96 3.13
N GLU A 99 17.48 -19.82 2.37
CA GLU A 99 16.97 -19.48 1.04
C GLU A 99 15.82 -18.46 1.11
N VAL A 100 15.81 -17.50 0.19
CA VAL A 100 14.71 -16.54 0.05
C VAL A 100 13.59 -17.20 -0.75
N VAL A 101 12.46 -17.47 -0.08
CA VAL A 101 11.27 -18.08 -0.67
C VAL A 101 10.42 -17.03 -1.40
N ALA A 102 10.34 -15.82 -0.85
CA ALA A 102 9.63 -14.70 -1.45
C ALA A 102 10.24 -13.37 -1.03
N MET A 103 10.24 -12.39 -1.93
CA MET A 103 10.68 -11.02 -1.65
C MET A 103 9.81 -10.00 -2.39
N VAL A 104 9.26 -9.04 -1.63
CA VAL A 104 8.46 -7.92 -2.14
C VAL A 104 9.07 -6.63 -1.60
N GLY A 105 9.57 -5.77 -2.50
CA GLY A 105 10.29 -4.54 -2.15
C GLY A 105 9.44 -3.26 -2.08
N GLY A 106 8.17 -3.34 -2.45
CA GLY A 106 7.28 -2.18 -2.53
C GLY A 106 5.93 -2.55 -3.13
N ARG A 107 5.01 -1.59 -3.16
CA ARG A 107 3.65 -1.79 -3.70
C ARG A 107 3.64 -2.07 -5.20
N ASP A 108 4.47 -1.37 -5.95
CA ASP A 108 4.54 -1.48 -7.42
C ASP A 108 5.99 -1.22 -7.89
N PHE A 109 6.54 -2.20 -8.60
CA PHE A 109 7.90 -2.16 -9.11
C PHE A 109 8.07 -1.16 -10.27
N ALA A 110 7.03 -0.95 -11.09
CA ALA A 110 7.09 0.01 -12.19
C ALA A 110 7.12 1.46 -11.69
N LEU A 111 6.48 1.72 -10.55
CA LEU A 111 6.56 3.02 -9.86
C LEU A 111 7.89 3.21 -9.14
N SER A 112 8.43 2.15 -8.53
CA SER A 112 9.68 2.23 -7.77
C SER A 112 10.43 0.90 -7.75
N GLN A 113 11.61 0.89 -8.37
CA GLN A 113 12.53 -0.26 -8.33
C GLN A 113 13.35 -0.33 -7.04
N PHE A 114 13.13 0.60 -6.09
CA PHE A 114 13.79 0.58 -4.80
C PHE A 114 13.22 -0.55 -3.93
N ASN A 115 14.08 -1.52 -3.60
CA ASN A 115 13.72 -2.69 -2.82
C ASN A 115 13.82 -2.41 -1.32
N ARG A 116 12.68 -2.09 -0.70
CA ARG A 116 12.60 -1.79 0.73
C ARG A 116 12.87 -3.00 1.62
N ALA A 117 12.79 -4.23 1.11
CA ALA A 117 13.11 -5.42 1.90
C ALA A 117 14.61 -5.54 2.22
N THR A 118 15.49 -4.91 1.42
CA THR A 118 16.94 -5.01 1.57
C THR A 118 17.64 -3.65 1.70
N GLN A 119 17.11 -2.61 1.06
CA GLN A 119 17.78 -1.30 0.97
C GLN A 119 17.25 -0.28 1.98
N ALA A 120 16.02 -0.45 2.49
CA ALA A 120 15.42 0.51 3.41
C ALA A 120 15.89 0.25 4.85
N ARG A 121 16.61 1.20 5.44
CA ARG A 121 16.94 1.18 6.88
C ARG A 121 15.82 1.87 7.67
N ARG A 122 15.22 1.16 8.61
CA ARG A 122 14.12 1.65 9.46
C ARG A 122 14.35 1.27 10.92
N GLN A 123 13.82 2.09 11.83
CA GLN A 123 13.74 1.69 13.24
C GLN A 123 12.76 0.51 13.36
N VAL A 124 13.23 -0.55 13.98
CA VAL A 124 12.48 -1.81 14.18
C VAL A 124 11.53 -1.75 15.38
N GLY A 125 11.81 -0.86 16.34
CA GLY A 125 11.00 -0.70 17.54
C GLY A 125 10.94 -1.97 18.38
N SER A 126 9.77 -2.29 18.94
CA SER A 126 9.58 -3.43 19.83
C SER A 126 9.89 -4.79 19.20
N SER A 127 9.93 -4.92 17.87
CA SER A 127 10.32 -6.18 17.21
C SER A 127 11.79 -6.57 17.46
N PHE A 128 12.62 -5.64 17.98
CA PHE A 128 14.00 -5.92 18.38
C PHE A 128 14.12 -6.50 19.79
N LYS A 129 13.08 -6.40 20.62
CA LYS A 129 13.11 -6.87 22.01
C LYS A 129 13.55 -8.33 22.17
N PRO A 130 13.17 -9.30 21.29
CA PRO A 130 13.65 -10.68 21.41
C PRO A 130 15.18 -10.78 21.53
N TYR A 131 15.95 -10.00 20.75
CA TYR A 131 17.42 -10.00 20.85
C TYR A 131 17.93 -9.52 22.21
N VAL A 132 17.30 -8.48 22.77
CA VAL A 132 17.64 -7.95 24.11
C VAL A 132 17.36 -8.99 25.19
N TYR A 133 16.20 -9.66 25.13
CA TYR A 133 15.85 -10.70 26.08
C TYR A 133 16.73 -11.94 25.93
N THR A 134 17.08 -12.35 24.71
CA THR A 134 18.02 -13.45 24.48
C THR A 134 19.38 -13.13 25.10
N ALA A 135 19.91 -11.92 24.93
CA ALA A 135 21.17 -11.52 25.57
C ALA A 135 21.08 -11.55 27.10
N ALA A 136 19.96 -11.15 27.69
CA ALA A 136 19.74 -11.26 29.13
C ALA A 136 19.70 -12.73 29.61
N MET A 137 19.08 -13.62 28.83
CA MET A 137 19.04 -15.06 29.12
C MET A 137 20.42 -15.71 29.00
N GLU A 138 21.21 -15.32 28.01
CA GLU A 138 22.62 -15.74 27.87
C GLU A 138 23.47 -15.26 29.07
N ALA A 139 23.12 -14.11 29.65
CA ALA A 139 23.71 -13.59 30.88
C ALA A 139 23.15 -14.23 32.18
N GLY A 140 22.25 -15.22 32.08
CA GLY A 140 21.75 -16.01 33.19
C GLY A 140 20.33 -15.68 33.67
N ALA A 141 19.66 -14.70 33.07
CA ALA A 141 18.25 -14.42 33.35
C ALA A 141 17.35 -15.60 32.94
N LYS A 142 16.25 -15.80 33.65
CA LYS A 142 15.29 -16.88 33.39
C LYS A 142 13.96 -16.30 32.90
N PRO A 143 13.20 -17.04 32.08
CA PRO A 143 11.84 -16.63 31.69
C PRO A 143 10.89 -16.46 32.88
N THR A 144 11.22 -17.04 34.03
CA THR A 144 10.46 -16.96 35.28
C THR A 144 10.84 -15.76 36.15
N ASP A 145 11.87 -15.00 35.78
CA ASP A 145 12.31 -13.85 36.56
C ASP A 145 11.23 -12.74 36.50
N ILE A 146 10.94 -12.16 37.65
CA ILE A 146 9.97 -11.06 37.75
C ILE A 146 10.68 -9.75 37.44
N ILE A 147 10.21 -9.04 36.42
CA ILE A 147 10.69 -7.72 36.03
C ILE A 147 9.62 -6.69 36.38
N VAL A 148 10.01 -5.63 37.08
CA VAL A 148 9.09 -4.53 37.42
C VAL A 148 8.89 -3.65 36.20
N ASP A 149 7.65 -3.56 35.71
CA ASP A 149 7.22 -2.58 34.71
C ASP A 149 6.63 -1.36 35.41
N GLY A 150 7.41 -0.27 35.49
CA GLY A 150 7.01 0.96 36.17
C GLY A 150 7.78 2.17 35.63
N PRO A 151 7.32 3.39 35.95
CA PRO A 151 8.00 4.61 35.55
C PRO A 151 9.46 4.60 36.00
N THR A 152 10.36 4.96 35.09
CA THR A 152 11.80 4.98 35.37
C THR A 152 12.43 6.25 34.81
N THR A 153 13.47 6.73 35.48
CA THR A 153 14.22 7.94 35.11
C THR A 153 15.68 7.56 34.97
N PHE A 154 16.29 7.96 33.85
CA PHE A 154 17.70 7.75 33.59
C PHE A 154 18.41 9.10 33.60
N SER A 155 19.38 9.28 34.49
CA SER A 155 20.16 10.53 34.53
C SER A 155 21.04 10.66 33.29
N THR A 156 21.00 11.82 32.63
CA THR A 156 21.92 12.16 31.54
C THR A 156 22.92 13.22 31.99
N PRO A 157 24.05 13.44 31.28
CA PRO A 157 25.01 14.49 31.64
C PRO A 157 24.43 15.91 31.73
N GLY A 158 23.26 16.16 31.13
CA GLY A 158 22.56 17.46 31.15
C GLY A 158 21.51 17.62 32.26
N GLY A 159 21.30 16.62 33.11
CA GLY A 159 20.22 16.58 34.10
C GLY A 159 19.24 15.42 33.86
N PRO A 160 18.21 15.31 34.70
CA PRO A 160 17.16 14.29 34.55
C PRO A 160 16.38 14.45 33.24
#